data_AF-A0A371PNK9-F1
#
_entry.id   AF-A0A371PNK9-F1
#
_cell.length_a   1.000
_cell.length_b   1.000
_cell.length_c   1.000
_cell.angle_alpha   90.00
_cell.angle_beta   90.00
_cell.angle_gamma   90.00
#
_symmetry.space_group_name_H-M   'P 1'
#
loop_
_entity.id
_entity.type
_entity.pdbx_description
1 polymer ?
#
loop_
_entity_poly.entity_id
_entity_poly.type
_entity_poly.pdbx_seq_one_letter_code
_entity_poly.pdbx_strand_id
1 'polypeptide(L)' 'MYITTYLLKEKQKTGKKIHAFIYQINEDIIGGSGHLETWEPGDFSLKDKKRLINEGTIIK' A
#
# COMPACT_ATOMS: atom_id res chain seq x y z
N MET A 1 -5.27 -13.31 14.24
CA MET A 1 -4.63 -12.30 13.38
C MET A 1 -5.71 -11.72 12.48
N TYR A 2 -5.87 -10.40 12.48
CA TYR A 2 -6.82 -9.70 11.61
C TYR A 2 -6.05 -8.89 10.58
N ILE A 3 -6.61 -8.80 9.37
CA ILE A 3 -6.09 -7.98 8.29
C ILE A 3 -7.20 -7.01 7.88
N THR A 4 -6.92 -5.72 7.95
CA THR A 4 -7.82 -4.68 7.43
C THR A 4 -7.25 -4.12 6.14
N THR A 5 -8.06 -4.13 5.09
CA THR A 5 -7.69 -3.62 3.76
C THR A 5 -8.32 -2.25 3.55
N TYR A 6 -7.50 -1.29 3.14
CA TYR A 6 -7.92 0.06 2.77
C TYR A 6 -7.64 0.29 1.28
N LEU A 7 -8.63 0.82 0.57
CA LEU A 7 -8.41 1.40 -0.75
C LEU A 7 -7.87 2.82 -0.56
N LEU A 8 -6.67 3.10 -1.06
CA LEU A 8 -6.07 4.42 -0.95
C LEU A 8 -6.71 5.39 -1.95
N LYS A 9 -6.68 6.69 -1.62
CA LYS A 9 -7.16 7.75 -2.50
C LYS A 9 -6.23 7.94 -3.71
N GLU A 10 -4.93 7.79 -3.46
CA GLU A 10 -3.92 7.83 -4.50
C GLU A 10 -4.06 6.64 -5.46
N LYS A 11 -3.58 6.83 -6.69
CA LYS A 11 -3.60 5.80 -7.74
C LYS A 11 -2.20 5.56 -8.26
N GLN A 12 -2.00 4.42 -8.91
CA GLN A 12 -0.80 4.19 -9.70
C GLN A 12 -0.80 5.15 -10.90
N LYS A 13 0.37 5.48 -11.44
CA LYS A 13 0.49 6.26 -12.68
C LYS A 13 -0.30 5.69 -13.86
N THR A 14 -0.55 4.39 -13.83
CA THR A 14 -1.35 3.64 -14.80
C THR A 14 -2.87 3.80 -14.60
N GLY A 15 -3.29 4.54 -13.57
CA GLY A 15 -4.69 4.70 -13.16
C GLY A 15 -5.24 3.55 -12.29
N LYS A 16 -4.43 2.52 -12.04
CA LYS A 16 -4.80 1.35 -11.22
C LYS A 16 -4.86 1.70 -9.73
N LYS A 17 -5.63 0.90 -8.98
CA LYS A 17 -5.87 1.13 -7.55
C LYS A 17 -4.64 0.77 -6.72
N ILE A 18 -4.61 1.28 -5.50
CA ILE A 18 -3.59 0.95 -4.50
C ILE A 18 -4.32 0.51 -3.24
N HIS A 19 -3.90 -0.63 -2.70
CA HIS A 19 -4.44 -1.14 -1.44
C HIS A 19 -3.39 -1.02 -0.35
N ALA A 20 -3.83 -0.80 0.88
CA ALA A 20 -3.00 -0.92 2.08
C ALA A 20 -3.59 -2.00 2.99
N PHE A 21 -2.74 -2.89 3.46
CA PHE A 21 -3.06 -3.95 4.40
C PHE A 21 -2.46 -3.60 5.76
N ILE A 22 -3.29 -3.61 6.80
CA ILE A 22 -2.88 -3.40 8.19
C ILE A 22 -3.05 -4.73 8.93
N TYR A 23 -1.97 -5.19 9.58
CA TYR A 23 -1.93 -6.45 10.31
C TYR A 23 -2.07 -6.20 11.81
N GLN A 24 -2.99 -6.91 12.46
CA GLN A 24 -3.33 -6.72 13.88
C GLN A 24 -3.37 -8.06 14.64
N ILE A 25 -2.84 -8.07 15.86
CA ILE A 25 -2.89 -9.20 16.81
C ILE A 25 -3.21 -8.64 18.20
N ASN A 26 -4.18 -9.24 18.90
CA ASN A 26 -4.57 -8.81 20.26
C ASN A 26 -4.80 -7.30 20.38
N GLU A 27 -5.52 -6.74 19.39
CA GLU A 27 -5.79 -5.30 19.28
C GLU A 27 -4.58 -4.41 18.91
N ASP A 28 -3.36 -4.94 18.92
CA ASP A 28 -2.14 -4.21 18.53
C ASP A 28 -1.86 -4.29 17.03
N ILE A 29 -1.57 -3.15 16.40
CA ILE A 29 -1.07 -3.09 15.02
C ILE A 29 0.40 -3.50 15.01
N ILE A 30 0.70 -4.59 14.30
CA ILE A 30 2.05 -5.17 14.23
C ILE A 30 2.77 -4.87 12.91
N GLY A 31 2.05 -4.33 11.92
CA GLY A 31 2.66 -3.94 10.66
C GLY A 31 1.65 -3.59 9.58
N GLY A 32 2.17 -3.35 8.38
CA GLY A 32 1.36 -3.16 7.20
C GLY A 32 2.19 -3.10 5.93
N SER A 33 1.53 -3.38 4.81
CA SER A 33 2.09 -3.28 3.46
C SER A 33 1.12 -2.52 2.56
N GLY A 34 1.66 -1.91 1.51
CA GLY A 34 0.88 -1.43 0.39
C GLY A 34 1.00 -2.41 -0.78
N HIS A 35 0.04 -2.37 -1.70
CA HIS A 35 0.05 -3.21 -2.89
C HIS A 35 -0.30 -2.42 -4.15
N LEU A 36 0.54 -2.58 -5.16
CA LEU A 36 0.42 -2.01 -6.49
C LEU A 36 0.05 -3.13 -7.47
N GLU A 37 -1.17 -3.10 -8.01
CA GLU A 37 -1.70 -4.09 -8.97
C GLU A 37 -0.82 -4.32 -10.23
N THR A 38 0.13 -3.43 -10.54
CA THR A 38 0.99 -3.56 -11.73
C THR A 38 2.40 -4.07 -11.45
N TRP A 39 2.73 -4.38 -10.19
CA TRP A 39 4.03 -4.92 -9.78
C TRP A 39 3.89 -6.39 -9.38
N GLU A 40 4.98 -7.15 -9.54
CA GLU A 40 5.13 -8.50 -9.00
C GLU A 40 6.41 -8.53 -8.14
N PRO A 41 6.32 -8.87 -6.83
CA PRO A 41 5.15 -9.41 -6.12
C PRO A 41 4.06 -8.37 -5.79
N GLY A 42 4.26 -7.09 -6.11
CA GLY A 42 3.23 -6.05 -5.97
C GLY A 42 3.26 -5.29 -4.65
N ASP A 43 3.87 -5.89 -3.62
CA ASP A 43 3.89 -5.32 -2.27
C ASP A 43 5.03 -4.33 -2.06
N PHE A 44 4.75 -3.30 -1.27
CA PHE A 44 5.73 -2.29 -0.84
C PHE A 44 5.56 -1.94 0.64
N SER A 45 6.63 -1.43 1.27
CA SER A 45 6.53 -0.92 2.64
C SER A 45 5.71 0.36 2.68
N LEU A 46 4.77 0.49 3.62
CA LEU A 46 4.03 1.74 3.79
C LEU A 46 4.93 2.96 4.06
N LYS A 47 6.18 2.73 4.53
CA LYS A 47 7.21 3.77 4.73
C LYS A 47 7.75 4.33 3.40
N ASP A 48 7.67 3.56 2.31
CA ASP A 48 8.20 3.93 1.00
C ASP A 48 7.26 4.82 0.19
N LYS A 49 6.06 5.13 0.70
CA LYS A 49 5.04 5.93 -0.02
C LYS A 49 5.62 7.23 -0.60
N LYS A 50 6.42 7.96 0.17
CA LYS A 50 7.05 9.21 -0.30
C LYS A 50 8.01 8.97 -1.47
N ARG A 51 8.84 7.93 -1.37
CA ARG A 51 9.76 7.53 -2.45
C ARG A 51 8.99 7.17 -3.72
N LEU A 52 7.93 6.38 -3.59
CA LEU A 52 7.10 5.94 -4.73
C LEU A 52 6.33 7.08 -5.41
N ILE A 53 5.95 8.12 -4.66
CA ILE A 53 5.40 9.36 -5.24
C ILE A 53 6.49 10.12 -6.00
N ASN A 54 7.69 10.26 -5.42
CA ASN A 54 8.80 10.98 -6.04
C ASN A 54 9.30 10.29 -7.33
N GLU A 55 9.27 8.95 -7.37
CA GLU A 55 9.59 8.14 -8.55
C GLU A 55 8.47 8.18 -9.61
N GLY A 56 7.33 8.80 -9.31
CA GLY A 56 6.18 8.88 -10.19
C GLY A 56 5.44 7.55 -10.36
N THR A 57 5.68 6.57 -9.49
CA THR A 57 4.95 5.28 -9.48
C THR A 57 3.52 5.47 -8.98
N ILE A 58 3.34 6.33 -7.97
CA ILE A 58 2.06 6.72 -7.37
C ILE A 58 1.77 8.19 -7.68
N ILE A 59 0.53 8.50 -8.04
CA ILE A 59 0.02 9.85 -8.27
C ILE A 59 -1.06 10.19 -7.25
N LYS A 60 -1.13 11.48 -6.90
CA LYS A 60 -2.03 12.01 -5.87
C LYS A 60 -3.43 12.29 -6.41
#